data_AF-A0A4S4KLT4-F1
#
_entry.id   AF-A0A4S4KLT4-F1
#
_cell.length_a   1.000
_cell.length_b   1.000
_cell.length_c   1.000
_cell.angle_alpha   90.00
_cell.angle_beta   90.00
_cell.angle_gamma   90.00
#
_symmetry.space_group_name_H-M   'P 1'
#
loop_
_entity.id
_entity.type
_entity.pdbx_description
1 polymer ?
#
loop_
_entity_poly.entity_id
_entity_poly.type
_entity_poly.pdbx_seq_one_letter_code
_entity_poly.pdbx_strand_id
1 'polypeptide(L)'
;MYFAYTFDITRSLQHKQELIAKAKKQNALLADLNALDDSAPLNAGEDRQYWWNEWLSKPFVDAGLHTYVLPVMQGFFQIASFGIPREPEETEEGDAAMVDYVLVSRRSRDRAGLRYQRRGIDDDANVANFVETETIMRVEREGFQNVFSHVQIRGSIPLFWSQAGYSLKPAPALSADRSHAQNLDALRRHVQRTLPQYGPLTIVNLAEQHGKEGAVTTAYSGSVHELGLKDVQWVLF
;
A
#
# COMPACT_ATOMS: atom_id res chain seq x y z
N MET A 1 14.39 -8.75 -2.14
CA MET A 1 13.27 -9.62 -1.73
C MET A 1 13.44 -9.86 -0.25
N TYR A 2 12.35 -9.81 0.51
CA TYR A 2 12.35 -9.97 1.97
C TYR A 2 11.29 -10.99 2.35
N PHE A 3 11.44 -11.61 3.52
CA PHE A 3 10.45 -12.48 4.15
C PHE A 3 10.67 -12.42 5.67
N ALA A 4 9.68 -12.86 6.44
CA ALA A 4 9.87 -13.16 7.86
C ALA A 4 9.03 -14.38 8.24
N TYR A 5 9.58 -15.23 9.10
CA TYR A 5 8.92 -16.49 9.49
C TYR A 5 7.76 -16.27 10.46
N THR A 6 7.89 -15.28 11.33
CA THR A 6 6.97 -15.03 12.45
C THR A 6 6.13 -13.77 12.25
N PHE A 7 6.32 -13.06 11.14
CA PHE A 7 5.65 -11.80 10.88
C PHE A 7 5.29 -11.67 9.40
N ASP A 8 4.02 -11.40 9.12
CA ASP A 8 3.57 -11.15 7.75
C ASP A 8 4.08 -9.78 7.25
N ILE A 9 5.13 -9.76 6.44
CA ILE A 9 5.65 -8.52 5.86
C ILE A 9 4.88 -8.03 4.62
N THR A 10 3.82 -8.74 4.21
CA THR A 10 2.99 -8.36 3.05
C THR A 10 1.92 -7.34 3.42
N ARG A 11 1.55 -7.22 4.69
CA ARG A 11 0.53 -6.29 5.20
C ARG A 11 1.13 -5.26 6.16
N SER A 12 0.68 -4.01 6.08
CA SER A 12 1.06 -2.97 7.04
C SER A 12 0.61 -3.28 8.47
N LEU A 13 1.34 -2.75 9.46
CA LEU A 13 0.98 -2.86 10.86
C LEU A 13 -0.37 -2.19 11.15
N GLN A 14 -0.64 -1.04 10.52
CA GLN A 14 -1.93 -0.36 10.61
C GLN A 14 -3.08 -1.28 10.18
N HIS A 15 -2.99 -1.88 8.98
CA HIS A 15 -4.05 -2.74 8.47
C HIS A 15 -4.21 -4.01 9.34
N LYS A 16 -3.11 -4.59 9.83
CA LYS A 16 -3.20 -5.71 10.80
C LYS A 16 -3.97 -5.32 12.06
N GLN A 17 -3.69 -4.14 12.62
CA GLN A 17 -4.37 -3.68 13.83
C GLN A 17 -5.86 -3.44 13.58
N GLU A 18 -6.22 -2.90 12.42
CA GLU A 18 -7.62 -2.72 12.02
C GLU A 18 -8.36 -4.06 11.87
N LEU A 19 -7.72 -5.09 11.31
CA LEU A 19 -8.29 -6.44 11.20
C LEU A 19 -8.51 -7.06 12.59
N ILE A 20 -7.53 -6.93 13.49
CA ILE A 20 -7.65 -7.41 14.88
C ILE A 20 -8.80 -6.68 15.58
N ALA A 21 -8.92 -5.35 15.42
CA ALA A 21 -10.00 -4.58 16.02
C ALA A 21 -11.38 -5.00 15.49
N LYS A 22 -11.49 -5.22 14.17
CA LYS A 22 -12.73 -5.73 13.53
C LYS A 22 -13.09 -7.12 14.04
N ALA A 23 -12.12 -8.04 14.10
CA ALA A 23 -12.33 -9.40 14.60
C ALA A 23 -12.77 -9.39 16.07
N LYS A 24 -12.14 -8.57 16.93
CA LYS A 24 -12.57 -8.43 18.34
C LYS A 24 -14.00 -7.92 18.46
N LYS A 25 -14.39 -6.92 17.66
CA LYS A 25 -15.76 -6.40 17.65
C LYS A 25 -16.77 -7.45 17.16
N GLN A 26 -16.43 -8.20 16.12
CA GLN A 26 -17.26 -9.29 15.60
C GLN A 26 -17.42 -10.41 16.65
N ASN A 27 -16.34 -10.82 17.30
CA ASN A 27 -16.39 -11.85 18.33
C ASN A 27 -17.22 -11.40 19.55
N ALA A 28 -17.14 -10.12 19.94
CA ALA A 28 -18.02 -9.58 20.97
C ALA A 28 -19.50 -9.68 20.58
N LEU A 29 -19.84 -9.33 19.33
CA LEU A 29 -21.22 -9.44 18.81
C LEU A 29 -21.70 -10.90 18.73
N LEU A 30 -20.82 -11.84 18.34
CA LEU A 30 -21.14 -13.26 18.25
C LEU A 30 -21.29 -13.90 19.64
N ALA A 31 -20.50 -13.44 20.62
CA ALA A 31 -20.64 -13.83 22.02
C ALA A 31 -22.00 -13.38 22.57
N ASP A 32 -22.43 -12.15 22.28
CA ASP A 32 -23.77 -11.65 22.66
C ASP A 32 -24.90 -12.46 22.01
N LEU A 33 -24.66 -13.05 20.84
CA LEU A 33 -25.63 -13.87 20.09
C LEU A 33 -25.55 -15.37 20.40
N ASN A 34 -24.69 -15.82 21.33
CA ASN A 34 -24.39 -17.24 21.60
C ASN A 34 -24.04 -18.04 20.33
N ALA A 35 -23.41 -17.40 19.34
CA ALA A 35 -23.08 -17.96 18.04
C ALA A 35 -21.55 -17.96 17.80
N LEU A 36 -20.77 -18.24 18.85
CA LEU A 36 -19.32 -18.38 18.74
C LEU A 36 -19.02 -19.67 17.97
N ASP A 37 -18.58 -19.50 16.74
CA ASP A 37 -17.98 -20.58 15.95
C ASP A 37 -16.47 -20.60 16.24
N ASP A 38 -16.04 -21.52 17.10
CA ASP A 38 -14.63 -21.75 17.45
C ASP A 38 -13.79 -22.24 16.25
N SER A 39 -14.43 -22.53 15.11
CA SER A 39 -13.76 -23.09 13.93
C SER A 39 -13.38 -22.06 12.86
N ALA A 40 -13.75 -20.78 13.03
CA ALA A 40 -13.36 -19.74 12.07
C ALA A 40 -11.84 -19.57 12.14
N PRO A 41 -11.09 -19.98 11.11
CA PRO A 41 -9.66 -19.74 11.12
C PRO A 41 -9.48 -18.23 11.14
N LEU A 42 -8.52 -17.74 11.94
CA LEU A 42 -8.03 -16.37 11.86
C LEU A 42 -7.27 -16.17 10.53
N ASN A 43 -7.91 -16.50 9.40
CA ASN A 43 -7.44 -16.30 8.05
C ASN A 43 -7.59 -14.81 7.73
N ALA A 44 -6.86 -13.97 8.45
CA ALA A 44 -6.31 -12.78 7.83
C ALA A 44 -5.20 -13.25 6.88
N GLY A 45 -5.58 -13.98 5.81
CA GLY A 45 -4.66 -14.48 4.79
C GLY A 45 -3.77 -13.35 4.30
N GLU A 46 -2.58 -13.67 3.83
CA GLU A 46 -1.58 -12.69 3.43
C GLU A 46 -2.13 -11.71 2.40
N ASP A 47 -1.58 -10.49 2.40
CA ASP A 47 -1.98 -9.52 1.39
C ASP A 47 -1.45 -9.98 0.03
N ARG A 48 -2.37 -10.56 -0.75
CA ARG A 48 -2.09 -11.08 -2.10
C ARG A 48 -1.41 -10.03 -2.96
N GLN A 49 -1.76 -8.74 -2.81
CA GLN A 49 -1.17 -7.65 -3.59
C GLN A 49 0.35 -7.59 -3.45
N TYR A 50 0.89 -7.95 -2.27
CA TYR A 50 2.32 -7.88 -1.95
C TYR A 50 2.99 -9.25 -1.80
N TRP A 51 2.23 -10.34 -1.95
CA TRP A 51 2.76 -11.70 -1.96
C TRP A 51 3.35 -12.04 -3.35
N TRP A 52 4.65 -11.76 -3.49
CA TRP A 52 5.35 -11.82 -4.77
C TRP A 52 5.48 -13.24 -5.34
N ASN A 53 5.72 -14.24 -4.49
CA ASN A 53 5.89 -15.63 -4.89
C ASN A 53 4.60 -16.48 -4.83
N GLU A 54 3.41 -15.88 -4.70
CA GLU A 54 2.15 -16.64 -4.56
C GLU A 54 1.95 -17.65 -5.69
N TRP A 55 2.22 -17.25 -6.95
CA TRP A 55 2.06 -18.13 -8.09
C TRP A 55 2.94 -19.39 -7.98
N LEU A 56 4.17 -19.23 -7.47
CA LEU A 56 5.09 -20.34 -7.23
C LEU A 56 4.64 -21.20 -6.03
N SER A 57 4.00 -20.58 -5.04
CA SER A 57 3.47 -21.25 -3.86
C SER A 57 2.13 -21.98 -4.12
N LYS A 58 1.45 -21.68 -5.24
CA LYS A 58 0.12 -22.19 -5.55
C LYS A 58 -0.02 -23.72 -5.43
N PRO A 59 0.90 -24.56 -5.96
CA PRO A 59 0.78 -26.02 -5.81
C PRO A 59 0.82 -26.49 -4.35
N PHE A 60 1.58 -25.81 -3.49
CA PHE A 60 1.64 -26.12 -2.06
C PHE A 60 0.37 -25.68 -1.34
N VAL A 61 -0.16 -24.49 -1.67
CA VAL A 61 -1.43 -23.98 -1.14
C VAL A 61 -2.58 -24.91 -1.54
N ASP A 62 -2.67 -25.29 -2.81
CA ASP A 62 -3.71 -26.17 -3.34
C ASP A 62 -3.62 -27.59 -2.73
N ALA A 63 -2.42 -28.03 -2.35
CA ALA A 63 -2.18 -29.30 -1.64
C ALA A 63 -2.39 -29.22 -0.11
N GLY A 64 -2.78 -28.06 0.44
CA GLY A 64 -2.94 -27.85 1.89
C GLY A 64 -1.62 -27.83 2.68
N LEU A 65 -0.47 -27.73 1.99
CA LEU A 65 0.87 -27.75 2.56
C LEU A 65 1.31 -26.36 3.04
N HIS A 66 0.44 -25.67 3.79
CA HIS A 66 0.63 -24.28 4.21
C HIS A 66 1.93 -24.05 5.02
N THR A 67 2.40 -25.04 5.78
CA THR A 67 3.66 -24.95 6.55
C THR A 67 4.91 -24.77 5.67
N TYR A 68 4.84 -25.16 4.40
CA TYR A 68 5.92 -24.98 3.43
C TYR A 68 5.81 -23.68 2.63
N VAL A 69 4.74 -22.92 2.85
CA VAL A 69 4.47 -21.68 2.13
C VAL A 69 5.04 -20.52 2.93
N LEU A 70 6.05 -19.86 2.36
CA LEU A 70 6.65 -18.65 2.93
C LEU A 70 6.39 -17.46 1.99
N PRO A 71 5.55 -16.49 2.40
CA PRO A 71 5.33 -15.27 1.64
C PRO A 71 6.60 -14.43 1.52
N VAL A 72 6.96 -14.11 0.28
CA VAL A 72 8.08 -13.24 -0.05
C VAL A 72 7.54 -11.93 -0.60
N MET A 73 8.08 -10.83 -0.08
CA MET A 73 7.76 -9.47 -0.51
C MET A 73 8.89 -8.90 -1.39
N GLN A 74 8.51 -8.21 -2.46
CA GLN A 74 9.44 -7.41 -3.25
C GLN A 74 9.43 -5.96 -2.78
N GLY A 75 10.60 -5.39 -2.52
CA GLY A 75 10.72 -3.99 -2.14
C GLY A 75 11.94 -3.74 -1.28
N PHE A 76 11.76 -3.10 -0.12
CA PHE A 76 12.82 -2.68 0.80
C PHE A 76 12.43 -2.93 2.25
N PHE A 77 13.42 -3.22 3.10
CA PHE A 77 13.26 -3.31 4.54
C PHE A 77 14.58 -2.91 5.21
N GLN A 78 14.51 -1.98 6.15
CA GLN A 78 15.64 -1.62 7.01
C GLN A 78 15.15 -1.15 8.37
N ILE A 79 15.95 -1.41 9.39
CA ILE A 79 15.79 -0.87 10.75
C ILE A 79 17.00 0.01 11.04
N ALA A 80 16.76 1.17 11.64
CA ALA A 80 17.79 2.02 12.21
C ALA A 80 17.40 2.35 13.66
N SER A 81 18.33 2.15 14.59
CA SER A 81 18.13 2.45 16.01
C SER A 81 18.96 3.67 16.40
N PHE A 82 18.35 4.66 17.03
CA PHE A 82 19.04 5.88 17.48
C PHE A 82 18.37 6.49 18.71
N GLY A 83 19.15 7.22 19.51
CA GLY A 83 18.64 7.94 20.67
C GLY A 83 18.09 9.31 20.27
N ILE A 84 16.90 9.65 20.75
CA ILE A 84 16.33 10.99 20.64
C ILE A 84 16.42 11.66 22.02
N PRO A 85 16.99 12.88 22.12
CA PRO A 85 17.00 13.62 23.38
C PRO A 85 15.58 13.78 23.93
N ARG A 86 15.40 13.53 25.22
CA ARG A 86 14.12 13.69 25.91
C ARG A 86 14.31 14.62 27.11
N GLU A 87 13.25 15.34 27.46
CA GLU A 87 13.23 16.02 28.75
C GLU A 87 13.20 14.96 29.86
N PRO A 88 14.02 15.09 30.91
CA PRO A 88 14.00 14.16 32.03
C PRO A 88 12.68 14.28 32.78
N GLU A 89 11.90 13.22 32.77
CA GLU A 89 10.76 13.06 33.68
C GLU A 89 11.22 12.36 34.97
N GLU A 90 10.58 12.69 36.10
CA GLU A 90 11.00 12.27 37.45
C GLU A 90 11.13 10.74 37.64
N THR A 91 10.54 9.94 36.74
CA THR A 91 10.40 8.49 36.87
C THR A 91 11.36 7.65 36.02
N GLU A 92 12.19 8.22 35.13
CA GLU A 92 13.04 7.44 34.21
C GLU A 92 14.49 7.92 34.14
N GLU A 93 15.45 6.99 34.28
CA GLU A 93 16.89 7.26 34.12
C GLU A 93 17.29 7.46 32.64
N GLY A 94 18.10 8.48 32.35
CA GLY A 94 18.78 8.68 31.05
C GLY A 94 18.24 9.83 30.19
N ASP A 95 19.15 10.51 29.47
CA ASP A 95 18.85 11.75 28.72
C ASP A 95 18.26 11.54 27.32
N ALA A 96 18.11 10.28 26.87
CA ALA A 96 17.63 9.95 25.54
C ALA A 96 16.64 8.77 25.56
N ALA A 97 15.59 8.87 24.74
CA ALA A 97 14.71 7.76 24.41
C ALA A 97 15.29 6.98 23.24
N MET A 98 15.43 5.66 23.38
CA MET A 98 15.85 4.80 22.27
C MET A 98 14.68 4.60 21.29
N VAL A 99 14.94 4.87 20.02
CA VAL A 99 13.96 4.76 18.94
C VAL A 99 14.44 3.76 17.92
N ASP A 100 13.57 2.81 17.59
CA ASP A 100 13.73 1.96 16.41
C ASP A 100 12.85 2.50 15.29
N TYR A 101 13.50 2.95 14.23
CA TYR A 101 12.87 3.42 13.00
C TYR A 101 12.97 2.33 11.94
N VAL A 102 11.84 1.74 11.61
CA VAL A 102 11.72 0.71 10.57
C VAL A 102 11.12 1.35 9.33
N LEU A 103 11.77 1.16 8.19
CA LEU A 103 11.25 1.53 6.89
C LEU A 103 11.00 0.26 6.07
N VAL A 104 9.75 0.06 5.68
CA VAL A 104 9.33 -1.05 4.82
C VAL A 104 8.68 -0.50 3.57
N SER A 105 9.17 -0.88 2.40
CA SER A 105 8.48 -0.59 1.14
C SER A 105 8.09 -1.90 0.48
N ARG A 106 6.81 -2.06 0.15
CA ARG A 106 6.24 -3.24 -0.49
C ARG A 106 5.77 -2.86 -1.88
N ARG A 107 6.35 -3.47 -2.91
CA ARG A 107 5.94 -3.29 -4.31
C ARG A 107 4.86 -4.31 -4.64
N SER A 108 3.74 -3.81 -5.15
CA SER A 108 2.66 -4.66 -5.65
C SER A 108 3.17 -5.55 -6.78
N ARG A 109 2.72 -6.80 -6.78
CA ARG A 109 2.91 -7.74 -7.89
C ARG A 109 1.98 -7.46 -9.06
N ASP A 110 0.87 -6.77 -8.81
CA ASP A 110 -0.13 -6.50 -9.83
C ASP A 110 0.47 -5.56 -10.87
N ARG A 111 0.18 -5.85 -12.14
CA ARG A 111 0.73 -5.13 -13.28
C ARG A 111 2.27 -4.96 -13.21
N ALA A 112 2.97 -5.96 -12.67
CA ALA A 112 4.43 -5.97 -12.66
C ALA A 112 5.02 -5.99 -14.07
N GLY A 113 6.17 -5.35 -14.25
CA GLY A 113 6.95 -5.39 -15.50
C GLY A 113 8.01 -4.31 -15.57
N LEU A 114 8.65 -4.20 -16.74
CA LEU A 114 9.71 -3.23 -16.98
C LEU A 114 9.16 -1.81 -17.00
N ARG A 115 9.92 -0.86 -16.42
CA ARG A 115 9.51 0.55 -16.22
C ARG A 115 9.02 1.26 -17.49
N TYR A 116 9.56 0.90 -18.65
CA TYR A 116 9.19 1.49 -19.94
C TYR A 116 8.12 0.69 -20.70
N GLN A 117 7.83 -0.54 -20.27
CA GLN A 117 6.83 -1.40 -20.91
C GLN A 117 5.49 -1.40 -20.17
N ARG A 118 5.51 -1.15 -18.85
CA ARG A 118 4.31 -1.13 -18.00
C ARG A 118 4.17 0.21 -17.30
N ARG A 119 3.20 1.00 -17.76
CA ARG A 119 2.77 2.28 -17.18
C ARG A 119 1.25 2.38 -17.19
N GLY A 120 0.74 3.36 -16.45
CA GLY A 120 -0.68 3.56 -16.31
C GLY A 120 -1.40 2.39 -15.65
N ILE A 121 -2.71 2.36 -15.88
CA ILE A 121 -3.65 1.38 -15.34
C ILE A 121 -3.89 0.22 -16.34
N ASP A 122 -4.30 -0.95 -15.85
CA ASP A 122 -4.88 -2.03 -16.66
C ASP A 122 -6.40 -2.10 -16.57
N ASP A 123 -6.98 -3.05 -17.29
CA ASP A 123 -8.43 -3.26 -17.34
C ASP A 123 -9.00 -3.70 -15.98
N ASP A 124 -8.20 -4.35 -15.14
CA ASP A 124 -8.52 -4.73 -13.76
C ASP A 124 -8.33 -3.58 -12.75
N ALA A 125 -8.05 -2.36 -13.24
CA ALA A 125 -7.81 -1.16 -12.46
C ALA A 125 -6.55 -1.19 -11.57
N ASN A 126 -5.57 -2.04 -11.88
CA ASN A 126 -4.24 -2.05 -11.26
C ASN A 126 -3.32 -1.05 -11.94
N VAL A 127 -2.65 -0.22 -11.14
CA VAL A 127 -1.63 0.70 -11.65
C VAL A 127 -0.25 0.07 -11.59
N ALA A 128 0.55 0.30 -12.63
CA ALA A 128 1.92 -0.16 -12.64
C ALA A 128 2.74 0.52 -11.52
N ASN A 129 3.72 -0.20 -10.97
CA ASN A 129 4.62 0.31 -9.92
C ASN A 129 3.89 0.85 -8.68
N PHE A 130 2.77 0.24 -8.30
CA PHE A 130 2.14 0.52 -7.02
C PHE A 130 3.05 0.04 -5.88
N VAL A 131 3.36 0.92 -4.94
CA VAL A 131 4.23 0.69 -3.81
C VAL A 131 3.57 1.28 -2.57
N GLU A 132 3.55 0.50 -1.51
CA GLU A 132 3.21 0.95 -0.17
C GLU A 132 4.50 1.07 0.63
N THR A 133 4.77 2.26 1.16
CA THR A 133 5.88 2.51 2.08
C THR A 133 5.33 2.79 3.46
N GLU A 134 5.78 2.02 4.43
CA GLU A 134 5.42 2.15 5.83
C GLU A 134 6.65 2.49 6.66
N THR A 135 6.51 3.55 7.43
CA THR A 135 7.40 3.87 8.53
C THR A 135 6.78 3.33 9.81
N ILE A 136 7.51 2.48 10.52
CA ILE A 136 7.15 2.03 11.86
C ILE A 136 8.17 2.61 12.83
N MET A 137 7.69 3.26 13.88
CA MET A 137 8.53 3.80 14.95
C MET A 137 8.17 3.10 16.26
N ARG A 138 9.15 2.50 16.91
CA ARG A 138 9.02 1.97 18.27
C ARG A 138 9.82 2.85 19.21
N VAL A 139 9.18 3.34 20.27
CA VAL A 139 9.79 4.19 21.29
C VAL A 139 9.36 3.68 22.66
N GLU A 140 10.30 3.54 23.58
CA GLU A 140 10.02 3.29 24.99
C GLU A 140 10.10 4.60 25.76
N ARG A 141 9.00 4.98 26.43
CA ARG A 141 8.90 6.16 27.30
C ARG A 141 7.91 5.90 28.43
N GLU A 142 8.18 6.47 29.59
CA GLU A 142 7.35 6.34 30.81
C GLU A 142 7.07 4.88 31.22
N GLY A 143 7.99 3.95 30.94
CA GLY A 143 7.79 2.51 31.12
C GLY A 143 6.79 1.88 30.15
N PHE A 144 6.34 2.62 29.12
CA PHE A 144 5.45 2.14 28.07
C PHE A 144 6.16 2.04 26.72
N GLN A 145 5.95 0.90 26.05
CA GLN A 145 6.38 0.72 24.67
C GLN A 145 5.30 1.26 23.72
N ASN A 146 5.61 2.36 23.05
CA ASN A 146 4.76 2.98 22.04
C ASN A 146 5.19 2.53 20.64
N VAL A 147 4.22 2.15 19.80
CA VAL A 147 4.46 1.75 18.41
C VAL A 147 3.56 2.56 17.49
N PHE A 148 4.18 3.28 16.57
CA PHE A 148 3.51 4.09 15.56
C PHE A 148 3.74 3.47 14.19
N SER A 149 2.73 3.51 13.33
CA SER A 149 2.83 3.12 11.92
C SER A 149 2.23 4.23 11.07
N HIS A 150 2.94 4.60 10.01
CA HIS A 150 2.49 5.57 9.02
C HIS A 150 2.72 5.01 7.62
N VAL A 151 1.66 4.96 6.82
CA VAL A 151 1.67 4.36 5.48
C VAL A 151 1.49 5.45 4.42
N GLN A 152 2.32 5.39 3.39
CA GLN A 152 2.21 6.21 2.19
C GLN A 152 2.19 5.31 0.96
N ILE A 153 1.34 5.64 -0.02
CA ILE A 153 1.27 4.91 -1.28
C ILE A 153 1.80 5.74 -2.45
N ARG A 154 2.40 5.07 -3.41
CA ARG A 154 2.87 5.65 -4.68
C ARG A 154 2.53 4.70 -5.81
N GLY A 155 2.06 5.22 -6.94
CA GLY A 155 1.79 4.42 -8.13
C GLY A 155 1.95 5.21 -9.42
N SER A 156 1.81 4.52 -10.56
CA SER A 156 1.63 5.20 -11.84
C SER A 156 0.30 5.96 -11.86
N ILE A 157 0.21 7.01 -12.68
CA ILE A 157 -1.05 7.74 -12.89
C ILE A 157 -2.14 6.73 -13.33
N PRO A 158 -3.29 6.66 -12.62
CA PRO A 158 -4.38 5.70 -12.84
C PRO A 158 -5.23 5.99 -14.09
N LEU A 159 -4.57 6.17 -15.23
CA LEU A 159 -5.18 6.32 -16.55
C LEU A 159 -4.54 5.31 -17.51
N PHE A 160 -5.20 5.02 -18.63
CA PHE A 160 -4.61 4.25 -19.71
C PHE A 160 -3.65 5.15 -20.49
N TRP A 161 -2.35 4.93 -20.32
CA TRP A 161 -1.30 5.65 -21.04
C TRP A 161 -0.05 4.81 -21.18
N SER A 162 0.75 5.15 -22.19
CA SER A 162 2.01 4.49 -22.48
C SER A 162 3.12 5.52 -22.71
N GLN A 163 4.36 5.07 -22.63
CA GLN A 163 5.54 5.89 -22.89
C GLN A 163 6.49 5.08 -23.78
N ALA A 164 6.04 4.85 -25.02
CA ALA A 164 6.79 4.09 -26.01
C ALA A 164 7.71 5.01 -26.83
N GLY A 165 8.92 4.54 -27.13
CA GLY A 165 9.87 5.23 -27.98
C GLY A 165 11.31 4.86 -27.66
N TYR A 166 12.20 5.03 -28.66
CA TYR A 166 13.63 4.74 -28.54
C TYR A 166 14.44 5.87 -27.89
N SER A 167 13.80 6.99 -27.52
CA SER A 167 14.47 8.11 -26.86
C SER A 167 14.63 7.87 -25.35
N LEU A 168 15.58 8.56 -24.71
CA LEU A 168 15.89 8.39 -23.28
C LEU A 168 14.69 8.70 -22.34
N LYS A 169 13.83 9.64 -22.75
CA LYS A 169 12.58 10.01 -22.05
C LYS A 169 11.50 10.32 -23.10
N PRO A 170 10.82 9.30 -23.66
CA PRO A 170 9.72 9.50 -24.60
C PRO A 170 8.59 10.29 -23.93
N ALA A 171 7.80 11.04 -24.68
CA ALA A 171 6.66 11.72 -24.06
C ALA A 171 5.59 10.68 -23.67
N PRO A 172 5.02 10.74 -22.45
CA PRO A 172 3.87 9.92 -22.12
C PRO A 172 2.66 10.34 -22.97
N ALA A 173 1.95 9.36 -23.51
CA ALA A 173 0.77 9.57 -24.34
C ALA A 173 -0.39 8.74 -23.79
N LEU A 174 -1.57 9.37 -23.70
CA LEU A 174 -2.81 8.67 -23.40
C LEU A 174 -3.07 7.60 -24.48
N SER A 175 -3.63 6.49 -24.05
CA SER A 175 -4.03 5.39 -24.92
C SER A 175 -5.11 5.85 -25.90
N ALA A 176 -4.80 5.83 -27.20
CA ALA A 176 -5.76 6.19 -28.26
C ALA A 176 -6.91 5.17 -28.41
N ASP A 177 -6.71 3.95 -27.92
CA ASP A 177 -7.67 2.84 -27.93
C ASP A 177 -8.65 2.86 -26.74
N ARG A 178 -8.58 3.88 -25.88
CA ARG A 178 -9.40 4.01 -24.67
C ARG A 178 -10.15 5.34 -24.70
N SER A 179 -11.47 5.26 -24.59
CA SER A 179 -12.33 6.42 -24.46
C SER A 179 -12.17 7.12 -23.11
N HIS A 180 -12.63 8.37 -23.03
CA HIS A 180 -12.70 9.12 -21.77
C HIS A 180 -13.50 8.37 -20.70
N ALA A 181 -14.67 7.83 -21.07
CA ALA A 181 -15.53 7.07 -20.15
C ALA A 181 -14.84 5.81 -19.59
N GLN A 182 -14.05 5.11 -20.41
CA GLN A 182 -13.27 3.94 -19.95
C GLN A 182 -12.16 4.33 -18.98
N ASN A 183 -11.48 5.46 -19.21
CA ASN A 183 -10.49 5.99 -18.27
C ASN A 183 -11.13 6.36 -16.93
N LEU A 184 -12.28 7.05 -16.98
CA LEU A 184 -13.00 7.46 -15.78
C LEU A 184 -13.50 6.26 -14.96
N ASP A 185 -13.99 5.21 -15.64
CA ASP A 185 -14.40 3.96 -14.98
C ASP A 185 -13.21 3.25 -14.30
N ALA A 186 -12.09 3.08 -15.02
CA ALA A 186 -10.90 2.44 -14.46
C ALA A 186 -10.35 3.22 -13.27
N LEU A 187 -10.31 4.56 -13.37
CA LEU A 187 -9.94 5.44 -12.26
C LEU A 187 -10.88 5.27 -11.06
N ARG A 188 -12.20 5.27 -11.29
CA ARG A 188 -13.20 5.06 -10.24
C ARG A 188 -12.98 3.73 -9.52
N ARG A 189 -12.81 2.65 -10.26
CA ARG A 189 -12.56 1.31 -9.69
C ARG A 189 -11.23 1.26 -8.92
N HIS A 190 -10.19 1.92 -9.43
CA HIS A 190 -8.92 2.03 -8.71
C HIS A 190 -9.12 2.73 -7.36
N VAL A 191 -9.75 3.91 -7.36
CA VAL A 191 -10.01 4.67 -6.13
C VAL A 191 -10.92 3.91 -5.17
N GLN A 192 -11.97 3.26 -5.66
CA GLN A 192 -12.89 2.44 -4.84
C GLN A 192 -12.21 1.24 -4.19
N ARG A 193 -11.13 0.72 -4.78
CA ARG A 193 -10.33 -0.34 -4.18
C ARG A 193 -9.32 0.22 -3.17
N THR A 194 -8.78 1.40 -3.42
CA THR A 194 -7.75 2.04 -2.57
C THR A 194 -8.37 2.66 -1.31
N LEU A 195 -9.51 3.35 -1.41
CA LEU A 195 -10.17 4.04 -0.29
C LEU A 195 -10.43 3.14 0.93
N PRO A 196 -11.01 1.92 0.80
CA PRO A 196 -11.27 1.08 1.97
C PRO A 196 -10.00 0.56 2.67
N GLN A 197 -8.87 0.54 1.97
CA GLN A 197 -7.60 0.04 2.49
C GLN A 197 -6.76 1.12 3.17
N TYR A 198 -6.83 2.35 2.67
CA TYR A 198 -5.97 3.45 3.10
C TYR A 198 -6.72 4.64 3.73
N GLY A 199 -8.05 4.66 3.65
CA GLY A 199 -8.86 5.81 4.06
C GLY A 199 -8.84 6.93 3.03
N PRO A 200 -9.20 8.17 3.43
CA PRO A 200 -9.21 9.34 2.56
C PRO A 200 -7.87 9.57 1.86
N LEU A 201 -7.90 9.90 0.57
CA LEU A 201 -6.73 9.99 -0.29
C LEU A 201 -6.40 11.45 -0.63
N THR A 202 -5.16 11.84 -0.35
CA THR A 202 -4.58 13.08 -0.88
C THR A 202 -3.61 12.75 -2.00
N ILE A 203 -4.02 13.02 -3.24
CA ILE A 203 -3.20 12.81 -4.44
C ILE A 203 -2.24 13.99 -4.55
N VAL A 204 -0.94 13.70 -4.36
CA VAL A 204 0.14 14.66 -4.58
C VAL A 204 0.76 14.40 -5.95
N ASN A 205 0.63 15.37 -6.87
CA ASN A 205 1.20 15.26 -8.21
C ASN A 205 2.30 16.31 -8.45
N LEU A 206 3.50 15.83 -8.78
CA LEU A 206 4.70 16.63 -9.07
C LEU A 206 5.04 16.66 -10.58
N ALA A 207 4.18 16.10 -11.43
CA ALA A 207 4.42 16.01 -12.86
C ALA A 207 4.27 17.38 -13.53
N GLU A 208 5.08 17.64 -14.55
CA GLU A 208 5.07 18.91 -15.30
C GLU A 208 3.67 19.20 -15.86
N GLN A 209 3.21 20.45 -15.70
CA GLN A 209 1.94 20.90 -16.30
C GLN A 209 2.11 21.34 -17.76
N HIS A 210 3.24 21.99 -18.08
CA HIS A 210 3.50 22.62 -19.38
C HIS A 210 4.68 21.98 -20.12
N GLY A 211 4.76 20.65 -20.09
CA GLY A 211 5.85 19.89 -20.68
C GLY A 211 5.40 18.58 -21.32
N LYS A 212 6.34 17.64 -21.47
CA LYS A 212 6.07 16.35 -22.11
C LYS A 212 5.01 15.53 -21.36
N GLU A 213 4.90 15.74 -20.05
CA GLU A 213 3.97 15.02 -19.17
C GLU A 213 2.62 15.74 -19.02
N GLY A 214 2.51 16.98 -19.51
CA GLY A 214 1.38 17.87 -19.28
C GLY A 214 0.04 17.30 -19.76
N ALA A 215 0.03 16.57 -20.88
CA ALA A 215 -1.19 15.95 -21.40
C ALA A 215 -1.78 14.91 -20.42
N VAL A 216 -0.93 14.05 -19.84
CA VAL A 216 -1.36 13.02 -18.89
C VAL A 216 -1.67 13.64 -17.52
N THR A 217 -0.89 14.63 -17.08
CA THR A 217 -1.13 15.39 -15.84
C THR A 217 -2.49 16.08 -15.87
N THR A 218 -2.79 16.79 -16.97
CA THR A 218 -4.05 17.52 -17.15
C THR A 218 -5.23 16.56 -17.22
N ALA A 219 -5.10 15.46 -17.97
CA ALA A 219 -6.15 14.45 -18.04
C ALA A 219 -6.43 13.80 -16.68
N TYR A 220 -5.39 13.55 -15.88
CA TYR A 220 -5.55 12.97 -14.54
C TYR A 220 -6.25 13.93 -13.60
N SER A 221 -5.79 15.18 -13.53
CA SER A 221 -6.45 16.22 -12.73
C SER A 221 -7.92 16.38 -13.13
N GLY A 222 -8.21 16.51 -14.43
CA GLY A 222 -9.58 16.62 -14.95
C GLY A 222 -10.45 15.44 -14.56
N SER A 223 -9.93 14.21 -14.69
CA SER A 223 -10.68 12.98 -14.33
C SER A 223 -10.96 12.87 -12.84
N VAL A 224 -10.01 13.28 -11.98
CA VAL A 224 -10.21 13.30 -10.51
C VAL A 224 -11.27 14.32 -10.13
N HIS A 225 -11.24 15.52 -10.71
CA HIS A 225 -12.27 16.54 -10.47
C HIS A 225 -13.65 16.10 -10.97
N GLU A 226 -13.73 15.44 -12.13
CA GLU A 226 -14.98 14.91 -12.68
C GLU A 226 -15.59 13.80 -11.82
N LEU A 227 -14.76 12.94 -11.20
CA LEU A 227 -15.26 11.93 -10.27
C LEU A 227 -15.91 12.52 -9.03
N GLY A 228 -15.49 13.70 -8.58
CA GLY A 228 -16.13 14.45 -7.50
C GLY A 228 -16.24 13.68 -6.17
N LEU A 229 -15.32 12.76 -5.89
CA LEU A 229 -15.34 11.95 -4.68
C LEU A 229 -14.91 12.78 -3.47
N LYS A 230 -15.74 12.80 -2.41
CA LYS A 230 -15.51 13.63 -1.21
C LYS A 230 -14.23 13.27 -0.46
N ASP A 231 -13.87 12.00 -0.44
CA ASP A 231 -12.71 11.47 0.27
C ASP A 231 -11.42 11.50 -0.58
N VAL A 232 -11.43 12.20 -1.71
CA VAL A 232 -10.28 12.34 -2.59
C VAL A 232 -9.95 13.81 -2.78
N GLN A 233 -8.75 14.20 -2.38
CA GLN A 233 -8.22 15.54 -2.55
C GLN A 233 -7.08 15.55 -3.56
N TRP A 234 -7.02 16.60 -4.38
CA TRP A 234 -5.95 16.82 -5.35
C TRP A 234 -5.07 17.97 -4.89
N VAL A 235 -3.75 17.73 -4.84
CA VAL A 235 -2.75 18.75 -4.55
C VAL A 235 -1.69 18.73 -5.64
N LEU A 236 -1.52 19.89 -6.28
CA LEU A 236 -0.47 20.14 -7.24
C LEU A 236 0.68 20.88 -6.54
N PHE A 237 1.91 20.49 -6.85
CA PHE A 237 3.12 21.23 -6.49
C PHE A 237 3.89 21.65 -7.75
#